data_AF-A0A0Q7M5Q8-F1
#
_entry.id   AF-A0A0Q7M5Q8-F1
#
_cell.length_a   1.000
_cell.length_b   1.000
_cell.length_c   1.000
_cell.angle_alpha   90.00
_cell.angle_beta   90.00
_cell.angle_gamma   90.00
#
_symmetry.space_group_name_H-M   'P 1'
#
loop_
_entity.id
_entity.type
_entity.pdbx_description
1 polymer ?
#
loop_
_entity_poly.entity_id
_entity_poly.type
_entity_poly.pdbx_seq_one_letter_code
_entity_poly.pdbx_strand_id
1 'polypeptide(L)'
;MSDELHALLARASNDIEGAAPGLDGGRLGLVRSAARRRRIARRTAESFAGVGVVGVLGVGLWLGLGQQTPEPVVPVVTPTVTPTPTPTPSPTVTPTPSATPTGPVVREESIDDATVLDRLEHPRTGEVWQTPTPAPDMAPVLLLDSSDTVFLVGSRGPASIYVAVAADFYGMGASVDLFEVDAAGPRRVACPSARTGDACADEPAIGPDGLVAGLYRWDTETFYDTLTLPREVDLGGDFVLTTTRTQQSSYFPYWVFGDGGTLVDAERGDQRVLRRLGPLAVVAETSPSEVPGLTNLDYAITTPFGTTITLTEHDVPGGDFDAIRWQPGFEPTPSDDGGPLVAASPGEGACFGRTFSQETTHVAAQWRRAGETAEGRPVFVPVEGGNAMSQAVRAWQEEISWTVGAEGADGLVEGAEAGYRYPTDAGFLAANALYAFQGPAGEWFLALRSDAVQAVWECV
;
A
#
# COMPACT_ATOMS: atom_id res chain seq x y z
N MET A 1 8.30 29.82 -51.07
CA MET A 1 7.33 29.54 -49.99
C MET A 1 7.80 28.44 -49.03
N SER A 2 8.36 27.32 -49.50
CA SER A 2 8.92 26.25 -48.64
C SER A 2 10.02 26.74 -47.68
N ASP A 3 10.97 27.50 -48.20
CA ASP A 3 12.21 27.82 -47.47
C ASP A 3 12.01 28.90 -46.40
N GLU A 4 11.06 29.81 -46.65
CA GLU A 4 10.66 30.86 -45.72
C GLU A 4 9.87 30.29 -44.54
N LEU A 5 9.05 29.26 -44.77
CA LEU A 5 8.38 28.51 -43.71
C LEU A 5 9.37 27.73 -42.86
N HIS A 6 10.37 27.08 -43.47
CA HIS A 6 11.45 26.40 -42.73
C HIS A 6 12.26 27.37 -41.88
N ALA A 7 12.58 28.55 -42.42
CA ALA A 7 13.30 29.58 -41.68
C ALA A 7 12.49 30.14 -40.50
N LEU A 8 11.17 30.31 -40.67
CA LEU A 8 10.28 30.75 -39.59
C LEU A 8 10.11 29.69 -38.52
N LEU A 9 9.96 28.41 -38.88
CA LEU A 9 9.86 27.30 -37.94
C LEU A 9 11.16 27.10 -37.16
N ALA A 10 12.31 27.20 -37.82
CA ALA A 10 13.62 27.11 -37.16
C ALA A 10 13.84 28.24 -36.16
N ARG A 11 13.43 29.47 -36.50
CA ARG A 11 13.53 30.61 -35.58
C ARG A 11 12.57 30.47 -34.39
N ALA A 12 11.33 30.04 -34.65
CA ALA A 12 10.35 29.81 -33.58
C ALA A 12 10.80 28.68 -32.62
N SER A 13 11.42 27.61 -33.13
CA SER A 13 11.98 26.53 -32.30
C SER A 13 13.08 27.05 -31.38
N ASN A 14 14.02 27.83 -31.92
CA ASN A 14 15.13 28.39 -31.14
C ASN A 14 14.64 29.42 -30.10
N ASP A 15 13.61 30.21 -30.42
CA ASP A 15 13.03 31.16 -29.47
C ASP A 15 12.27 30.44 -28.34
N ILE A 16 11.62 29.30 -28.62
CA ILE A 16 10.96 28.46 -27.60
C ILE A 16 12.02 27.78 -26.70
N GLU A 17 13.08 27.25 -27.28
CA GLU A 17 14.19 26.61 -26.54
C GLU A 17 14.96 27.62 -25.68
N GLY A 18 15.11 28.87 -26.14
CA GLY A 18 15.79 29.95 -25.40
C GLY A 18 14.93 30.62 -24.32
N ALA A 19 13.60 30.61 -24.46
CA ALA A 19 12.68 31.24 -23.51
C ALA A 19 12.22 30.30 -22.38
N ALA A 20 12.41 28.99 -22.53
CA ALA A 20 12.08 28.04 -21.48
C ALA A 20 13.19 28.02 -20.41
N PRO A 21 12.91 28.42 -19.15
CA PRO A 21 13.87 28.21 -18.07
C PRO A 21 14.19 26.71 -18.00
N GLY A 22 15.47 26.38 -17.86
CA GLY A 22 15.93 24.99 -17.75
C GLY A 22 15.08 24.25 -16.71
N LEU A 23 14.25 23.33 -17.19
CA LEU A 23 13.35 22.57 -16.33
C LEU A 23 14.21 21.69 -15.43
N ASP A 24 14.08 21.91 -14.13
CA ASP A 24 14.72 21.12 -13.10
C ASP A 24 14.46 19.62 -13.35
N GLY A 25 15.47 18.77 -13.15
CA GLY A 25 15.46 17.36 -13.57
C GLY A 25 14.26 16.59 -13.02
N GLY A 26 13.79 16.94 -11.81
CA GLY A 26 12.60 16.35 -11.19
C GLY A 26 11.30 16.69 -11.91
N ARG A 27 11.14 17.92 -12.42
CA ARG A 27 9.96 18.34 -13.19
C ARG A 27 9.93 17.73 -14.59
N LEU A 28 11.10 17.53 -15.19
CA LEU A 28 11.21 16.87 -16.48
C LEU A 28 10.84 15.37 -16.40
N GLY A 29 11.16 14.72 -15.27
CA GLY A 29 10.70 13.36 -14.95
C GLY A 29 9.17 13.26 -14.87
N LEU A 30 8.53 14.20 -14.17
CA LEU A 30 7.05 14.26 -14.06
C LEU A 30 6.35 14.53 -15.40
N VAL A 31 6.93 15.38 -16.26
CA VAL A 31 6.37 15.65 -17.59
C VAL A 31 6.55 14.46 -18.53
N ARG A 32 7.70 13.76 -18.46
CA ARG A 32 7.94 12.54 -19.25
C ARG A 32 7.02 11.40 -18.80
N SER A 33 6.81 11.22 -17.50
CA SER A 33 5.87 10.22 -16.99
C SER A 33 4.44 10.54 -17.42
N ALA A 34 3.99 11.81 -17.33
CA ALA A 34 2.67 12.23 -17.78
C ALA A 34 2.46 12.09 -19.31
N ALA A 35 3.48 12.41 -20.12
CA ALA A 35 3.43 12.27 -21.57
C ALA A 35 3.46 10.78 -22.01
N ARG A 36 4.22 9.94 -21.30
CA ARG A 36 4.22 8.48 -21.49
C ARG A 36 2.85 7.90 -21.15
N ARG A 37 2.25 8.31 -20.01
CA ARG A 37 0.87 7.96 -19.59
C ARG A 37 -0.19 8.32 -20.64
N ARG A 38 -0.12 9.50 -21.28
CA ARG A 38 -1.07 9.89 -22.35
C ARG A 38 -0.94 9.07 -23.63
N ARG A 39 0.26 8.61 -23.98
CA ARG A 39 0.46 7.74 -25.15
C ARG A 39 -0.05 6.32 -24.89
N ILE A 40 0.06 5.85 -23.65
CA ILE A 40 -0.47 4.56 -23.18
C ILE A 40 -2.00 4.51 -23.32
N ALA A 41 -2.72 5.52 -22.82
CA ALA A 41 -4.18 5.57 -22.88
C ALA A 41 -4.76 5.47 -24.31
N ARG A 42 -4.04 5.96 -25.33
CA ARG A 42 -4.49 5.86 -26.73
C ARG A 42 -4.29 4.46 -27.35
N ARG A 43 -3.33 3.67 -26.87
CA ARG A 43 -3.02 2.35 -27.43
C ARG A 43 -3.88 1.26 -26.79
N THR A 44 -4.17 1.37 -25.49
CA THR A 44 -4.97 0.38 -24.75
C THR A 44 -6.46 0.37 -25.17
N ALA A 45 -7.00 1.53 -25.57
CA ALA A 45 -8.36 1.63 -26.10
C ALA A 45 -8.58 0.84 -27.40
N GLU A 46 -7.51 0.51 -28.14
CA GLU A 46 -7.58 -0.26 -29.38
C GLU A 46 -7.51 -1.79 -29.14
N SER A 47 -7.07 -2.26 -27.96
CA SER A 47 -6.80 -3.69 -27.71
C SER A 47 -7.93 -4.46 -26.98
N PHE A 48 -8.85 -3.79 -26.28
CA PHE A 48 -9.90 -4.47 -25.48
C PHE A 48 -11.09 -5.03 -26.27
N ALA A 49 -11.13 -4.90 -27.60
CA ALA A 49 -12.19 -5.49 -28.43
C ALA A 49 -12.08 -7.03 -28.59
N GLY A 50 -11.00 -7.68 -28.11
CA GLY A 50 -10.69 -9.08 -28.48
C GLY A 50 -10.85 -10.19 -27.44
N VAL A 51 -10.87 -9.92 -26.12
CA VAL A 51 -10.58 -10.96 -25.10
C VAL A 51 -11.80 -11.45 -24.30
N GLY A 52 -12.99 -10.90 -24.52
CA GLY A 52 -14.18 -11.16 -23.69
C GLY A 52 -14.88 -12.54 -23.77
N VAL A 53 -14.29 -13.60 -24.33
CA VAL A 53 -15.03 -14.85 -24.65
C VAL A 53 -14.56 -16.12 -23.90
N VAL A 54 -13.42 -16.14 -23.20
CA VAL A 54 -12.86 -17.43 -22.67
C VAL A 54 -13.09 -17.67 -21.16
N GLY A 55 -13.49 -16.68 -20.36
CA GLY A 55 -13.54 -16.79 -18.89
C GLY A 55 -14.71 -17.58 -18.26
N VAL A 56 -15.75 -17.97 -19.00
CA VAL A 56 -17.02 -18.44 -18.39
C VAL A 56 -17.08 -19.96 -18.12
N LEU A 57 -16.07 -20.76 -18.50
CA LEU A 57 -16.16 -22.24 -18.39
C LEU A 57 -15.31 -22.89 -17.28
N GLY A 58 -14.54 -22.13 -16.48
CA GLY A 58 -13.61 -22.71 -15.48
C GLY A 58 -14.18 -22.97 -14.08
N VAL A 59 -15.23 -22.27 -13.65
CA VAL A 59 -15.61 -22.19 -12.22
C VAL A 59 -16.52 -23.36 -11.76
N GLY A 60 -16.99 -24.21 -12.67
CA GLY A 60 -18.01 -25.22 -12.35
C GLY A 60 -17.55 -26.50 -11.65
N LEU A 61 -16.25 -26.76 -11.48
CA LEU A 61 -15.76 -28.11 -11.17
C LEU A 61 -15.08 -28.32 -9.80
N TRP A 62 -14.94 -27.28 -8.95
CA TRP A 62 -14.21 -27.42 -7.67
C TRP A 62 -15.09 -27.71 -6.44
N LEU A 63 -16.42 -27.61 -6.51
CA LEU A 63 -17.30 -27.77 -5.34
C LEU A 63 -17.62 -29.24 -4.94
N GLY A 64 -16.82 -30.23 -5.37
CA GLY A 64 -17.18 -31.65 -5.34
C GLY A 64 -16.39 -32.60 -4.43
N LEU A 65 -15.39 -32.14 -3.65
CA LEU A 65 -14.55 -33.05 -2.85
C LEU A 65 -14.66 -32.75 -1.35
N GLY A 66 -15.11 -33.77 -0.61
CA GLY A 66 -15.65 -33.68 0.74
C GLY A 66 -14.65 -33.31 1.83
N GLN A 67 -15.13 -32.51 2.77
CA GLN A 67 -14.46 -32.19 4.03
C GLN A 67 -14.40 -33.43 4.94
N GLN A 68 -13.19 -33.91 5.22
CA GLN A 68 -12.94 -34.89 6.28
C GLN A 68 -13.05 -34.18 7.63
N THR A 69 -13.92 -34.68 8.50
CA THR A 69 -14.07 -34.22 9.88
C THR A 69 -12.83 -34.61 10.69
N PRO A 70 -12.08 -33.68 11.31
CA PRO A 70 -10.91 -34.04 12.10
C PRO A 70 -11.32 -34.77 13.40
N GLU A 71 -10.54 -35.80 13.73
CA GLU A 71 -10.72 -36.67 14.89
C GLU A 71 -10.37 -35.93 16.21
N PRO A 72 -11.10 -36.15 17.32
CA PRO A 72 -10.89 -35.43 18.56
C PRO A 72 -9.58 -35.80 19.26
N VAL A 73 -8.74 -34.78 19.51
CA VAL A 73 -7.46 -34.91 20.25
C VAL A 73 -7.72 -35.02 21.76
N VAL A 74 -7.16 -36.05 22.39
CA VAL A 74 -7.22 -36.29 23.84
C VAL A 74 -6.27 -35.33 24.57
N PRO A 75 -6.69 -34.66 25.66
CA PRO A 75 -5.84 -33.69 26.35
C PRO A 75 -4.66 -34.36 27.08
N VAL A 76 -3.45 -33.85 26.84
CA VAL A 76 -2.22 -34.20 27.55
C VAL A 76 -2.19 -33.48 28.91
N VAL A 77 -1.91 -34.22 29.97
CA VAL A 77 -1.82 -33.70 31.34
C VAL A 77 -0.42 -33.10 31.55
N THR A 78 -0.34 -31.77 31.65
CA THR A 78 0.91 -31.02 31.87
C THR A 78 1.26 -30.96 33.37
N PRO A 79 2.53 -31.14 33.78
CA PRO A 79 2.92 -31.05 35.19
C PRO A 79 2.72 -29.65 35.79
N THR A 80 2.23 -29.62 37.02
CA THR A 80 1.99 -28.41 37.81
C THR A 80 3.31 -27.75 38.20
N VAL A 81 3.56 -26.55 37.68
CA VAL A 81 4.72 -25.73 38.07
C VAL A 81 4.36 -24.96 39.34
N THR A 82 5.23 -25.03 40.35
CA THR A 82 5.07 -24.29 41.61
C THR A 82 5.38 -22.81 41.37
N PRO A 83 4.49 -21.86 41.75
CA PRO A 83 4.72 -20.45 41.51
C PRO A 83 5.88 -19.89 42.34
N THR A 84 6.87 -19.32 41.64
CA THR A 84 7.93 -18.49 42.20
C THR A 84 7.33 -17.15 42.67
N PRO A 85 7.66 -16.64 43.87
CA PRO A 85 7.13 -15.37 44.35
C PRO A 85 7.42 -14.20 43.39
N THR A 86 6.33 -13.56 42.95
CA THR A 86 6.31 -12.39 42.08
C THR A 86 6.84 -11.15 42.82
N PRO A 87 7.80 -10.39 42.27
CA PRO A 87 8.21 -9.11 42.85
C PRO A 87 7.01 -8.16 42.93
N THR A 88 6.86 -7.51 44.08
CA THR A 88 5.82 -6.50 44.35
C THR A 88 5.97 -5.33 43.36
N PRO A 89 4.92 -4.98 42.59
CA PRO A 89 4.99 -3.86 41.67
C PRO A 89 5.19 -2.55 42.44
N SER A 90 6.15 -1.76 41.99
CA SER A 90 6.35 -0.37 42.40
C SER A 90 5.09 0.44 42.09
N PRO A 91 4.68 1.40 42.94
CA PRO A 91 3.47 2.19 42.71
C PRO A 91 3.56 2.92 41.37
N THR A 92 2.68 2.54 40.43
CA THR A 92 2.46 3.26 39.18
C THR A 92 1.89 4.63 39.53
N VAL A 93 2.57 5.70 39.11
CA VAL A 93 2.08 7.07 39.24
C VAL A 93 0.80 7.17 38.42
N THR A 94 -0.34 7.34 39.08
CA THR A 94 -1.60 7.61 38.40
C THR A 94 -1.47 8.97 37.70
N PRO A 95 -1.60 9.06 36.37
CA PRO A 95 -1.57 10.35 35.70
C PRO A 95 -2.70 11.23 36.22
N THR A 96 -2.35 12.43 36.68
CA THR A 96 -3.31 13.46 37.06
C THR A 96 -4.16 13.79 35.82
N PRO A 97 -5.51 13.78 35.91
CA PRO A 97 -6.36 14.12 34.77
C PRO A 97 -6.03 15.54 34.30
N SER A 98 -5.58 15.64 33.05
CA SER A 98 -5.37 16.93 32.39
C SER A 98 -6.73 17.61 32.24
N ALA A 99 -6.79 18.92 32.51
CA ALA A 99 -8.03 19.68 32.45
C ALA A 99 -8.65 19.59 31.06
N THR A 100 -9.93 19.23 30.97
CA THR A 100 -10.67 19.21 29.71
C THR A 100 -10.69 20.61 29.10
N PRO A 101 -10.09 20.84 27.92
CA PRO A 101 -10.06 22.17 27.31
C PRO A 101 -11.49 22.63 27.02
N THR A 102 -11.83 23.85 27.43
CA THR A 102 -13.19 24.40 27.37
C THR A 102 -13.49 25.16 26.07
N GLY A 103 -12.67 24.96 25.03
CA GLY A 103 -12.78 25.63 23.72
C GLY A 103 -13.27 24.71 22.60
N PRO A 104 -13.57 25.26 21.40
CA PRO A 104 -13.78 24.43 20.21
C PRO A 104 -12.53 23.57 19.97
N VAL A 105 -12.74 22.30 19.64
CA VAL A 105 -11.65 21.36 19.35
C VAL A 105 -10.97 21.81 18.06
N VAL A 106 -9.65 22.04 18.13
CA VAL A 106 -8.82 22.50 17.01
C VAL A 106 -7.72 21.50 16.73
N ARG A 107 -7.24 21.48 15.48
CA ARG A 107 -6.06 20.70 15.09
C ARG A 107 -4.83 21.22 15.81
N GLU A 108 -3.88 20.34 16.10
CA GLU A 108 -2.65 20.62 16.84
C GLU A 108 -1.42 20.43 15.93
N GLU A 109 -0.39 21.25 16.12
CA GLU A 109 0.85 21.13 15.34
C GLU A 109 1.56 19.79 15.59
N SER A 110 1.53 19.32 16.83
CA SER A 110 2.11 18.06 17.25
C SER A 110 1.20 17.36 18.25
N ILE A 111 0.98 16.06 18.02
CA ILE A 111 0.32 15.16 18.96
C ILE A 111 1.22 13.92 19.07
N ASP A 112 1.56 13.51 20.29
CA ASP A 112 2.33 12.29 20.51
C ASP A 112 1.44 11.03 20.39
N ASP A 113 2.06 9.87 20.15
CA ASP A 113 1.32 8.64 19.88
C ASP A 113 0.49 8.17 21.08
N ALA A 114 0.94 8.41 22.32
CA ALA A 114 0.15 8.09 23.50
C ALA A 114 -1.17 8.87 23.53
N THR A 115 -1.12 10.16 23.17
CA THR A 115 -2.28 11.03 23.04
C THR A 115 -3.15 10.66 21.84
N VAL A 116 -2.54 10.29 20.70
CA VAL A 116 -3.30 9.75 19.56
C VAL A 116 -4.08 8.51 19.99
N LEU A 117 -3.42 7.52 20.58
CA LEU A 117 -4.06 6.28 21.03
C LEU A 117 -5.19 6.51 22.03
N ASP A 118 -5.01 7.41 23.00
CA ASP A 118 -6.09 7.80 23.93
C ASP A 118 -7.29 8.41 23.18
N ARG A 119 -7.03 9.30 22.21
CA ARG A 119 -8.08 9.96 21.41
C ARG A 119 -8.76 9.03 20.40
N LEU A 120 -8.11 7.95 19.98
CA LEU A 120 -8.76 6.90 19.20
C LEU A 120 -9.86 6.22 20.03
N GLU A 121 -9.65 6.02 21.34
CA GLU A 121 -10.64 5.42 22.24
C GLU A 121 -11.64 6.46 22.79
N HIS A 122 -11.19 7.69 23.01
CA HIS A 122 -11.93 8.77 23.63
C HIS A 122 -11.89 10.04 22.76
N PRO A 123 -12.52 10.02 21.57
CA PRO A 123 -12.43 11.15 20.65
C PRO A 123 -13.07 12.42 21.21
N ARG A 124 -12.41 13.55 20.99
CA ARG A 124 -12.90 14.87 21.42
C ARG A 124 -13.82 15.50 20.38
N THR A 125 -13.71 15.07 19.14
CA THR A 125 -14.46 15.62 17.99
C THR A 125 -15.93 15.19 17.98
N GLY A 126 -16.34 14.23 18.82
CA GLY A 126 -17.73 13.83 19.01
C GLY A 126 -18.30 12.98 17.87
N GLU A 127 -17.43 12.41 17.06
CA GLU A 127 -17.75 11.47 15.99
C GLU A 127 -18.21 10.13 16.54
N VAL A 128 -19.16 9.53 15.83
CA VAL A 128 -19.66 8.18 16.07
C VAL A 128 -19.67 7.45 14.74
N TRP A 129 -18.87 6.39 14.64
CA TRP A 129 -18.82 5.54 13.46
C TRP A 129 -19.84 4.40 13.57
N GLN A 130 -20.34 3.97 12.42
CA GLN A 130 -21.21 2.81 12.29
C GLN A 130 -20.75 1.95 11.12
N THR A 131 -21.26 0.71 11.06
CA THR A 131 -21.09 -0.14 9.89
C THR A 131 -21.58 0.60 8.64
N PRO A 132 -20.76 0.68 7.56
CA PRO A 132 -21.16 1.31 6.32
C PRO A 132 -22.50 0.78 5.82
N THR A 133 -23.42 1.68 5.53
CA THR A 133 -24.75 1.35 4.98
C THR A 133 -24.90 2.04 3.64
N PRO A 134 -25.24 1.32 2.54
CA PRO A 134 -25.44 1.95 1.24
C PRO A 134 -26.47 3.07 1.30
N ALA A 135 -26.15 4.22 0.72
CA ALA A 135 -26.96 5.44 0.69
C ALA A 135 -27.02 6.03 -0.73
N PRO A 136 -27.53 5.28 -1.73
CA PRO A 136 -27.50 5.70 -3.15
C PRO A 136 -28.32 6.97 -3.43
N ASP A 137 -29.31 7.28 -2.59
CA ASP A 137 -30.09 8.51 -2.64
C ASP A 137 -29.26 9.77 -2.32
N MET A 138 -28.10 9.60 -1.69
CA MET A 138 -27.17 10.70 -1.40
C MET A 138 -26.22 11.01 -2.55
N ALA A 139 -26.02 10.12 -3.52
CA ALA A 139 -25.19 10.40 -4.70
C ALA A 139 -25.58 11.72 -5.42
N PRO A 140 -26.85 12.00 -5.74
CA PRO A 140 -27.24 13.28 -6.35
C PRO A 140 -27.09 14.48 -5.40
N VAL A 141 -27.15 14.28 -4.07
CA VAL A 141 -26.94 15.36 -3.08
C VAL A 141 -25.47 15.73 -2.99
N LEU A 142 -24.58 14.73 -3.08
CA LEU A 142 -23.14 14.90 -3.10
C LEU A 142 -22.61 15.29 -4.50
N LEU A 143 -23.49 15.30 -5.51
CA LEU A 143 -23.22 15.70 -6.89
C LEU A 143 -22.12 14.85 -7.52
N LEU A 144 -22.18 13.55 -7.22
CA LEU A 144 -21.26 12.53 -7.68
C LEU A 144 -21.72 11.97 -9.03
N ASP A 145 -20.80 11.31 -9.74
CA ASP A 145 -21.19 10.55 -10.92
C ASP A 145 -22.02 9.33 -10.48
N SER A 146 -22.89 8.89 -11.38
CA SER A 146 -23.67 7.66 -11.28
C SER A 146 -22.83 6.40 -11.06
N SER A 147 -21.52 6.43 -11.34
CA SER A 147 -20.60 5.32 -11.08
C SER A 147 -20.19 5.20 -9.61
N ASP A 148 -20.39 6.25 -8.82
CA ASP A 148 -19.87 6.29 -7.45
C ASP A 148 -20.82 5.59 -6.48
N THR A 149 -20.25 4.83 -5.54
CA THR A 149 -21.02 4.17 -4.50
C THR A 149 -20.92 4.96 -3.21
N VAL A 150 -22.06 5.34 -2.64
CA VAL A 150 -22.14 6.16 -1.43
C VAL A 150 -22.60 5.34 -0.24
N PHE A 151 -21.93 5.53 0.89
CA PHE A 151 -22.22 4.86 2.17
C PHE A 151 -22.41 5.88 3.28
N LEU A 152 -23.43 5.69 4.12
CA LEU A 152 -23.54 6.34 5.42
C LEU A 152 -22.64 5.60 6.42
N VAL A 153 -21.65 6.29 6.97
CA VAL A 153 -20.60 5.69 7.81
C VAL A 153 -20.57 6.21 9.24
N GLY A 154 -21.30 7.28 9.56
CA GLY A 154 -21.32 7.81 10.92
C GLY A 154 -22.10 9.10 11.08
N SER A 155 -21.90 9.74 12.23
CA SER A 155 -22.43 11.07 12.54
C SER A 155 -21.50 11.84 13.46
N ARG A 156 -21.65 13.17 13.48
CA ARG A 156 -20.98 14.07 14.42
C ARG A 156 -21.94 15.19 14.79
N GLY A 157 -22.49 15.12 16.01
CA GLY A 157 -23.58 16.01 16.42
C GLY A 157 -24.79 15.88 15.47
N PRO A 158 -25.27 16.98 14.85
CA PRO A 158 -26.38 16.92 13.90
C PRO A 158 -25.99 16.53 12.47
N ALA A 159 -24.69 16.42 12.16
CA ALA A 159 -24.21 16.08 10.82
C ALA A 159 -24.14 14.56 10.63
N SER A 160 -24.55 14.09 9.46
CA SER A 160 -24.31 12.73 8.99
C SER A 160 -23.00 12.67 8.22
N ILE A 161 -22.23 11.59 8.39
CA ILE A 161 -20.94 11.38 7.73
C ILE A 161 -21.12 10.32 6.64
N TYR A 162 -20.72 10.64 5.41
CA TYR A 162 -20.79 9.77 4.25
C TYR A 162 -19.42 9.55 3.64
N VAL A 163 -19.23 8.37 3.08
CA VAL A 163 -18.11 8.05 2.20
C VAL A 163 -18.63 7.84 0.78
N ALA A 164 -17.98 8.45 -0.20
CA ALA A 164 -18.15 8.16 -1.61
C ALA A 164 -16.93 7.38 -2.10
N VAL A 165 -17.20 6.27 -2.80
CA VAL A 165 -16.17 5.41 -3.39
C VAL A 165 -16.29 5.47 -4.89
N ALA A 166 -15.24 5.91 -5.57
CA ALA A 166 -15.14 5.90 -7.02
C ALA A 166 -14.13 4.83 -7.44
N ALA A 167 -14.54 3.96 -8.38
CA ALA A 167 -13.62 2.99 -8.95
C ALA A 167 -12.54 3.72 -9.76
N ASP A 168 -11.26 3.48 -9.47
CA ASP A 168 -10.18 4.09 -10.25
C ASP A 168 -10.08 3.42 -11.63
N PHE A 169 -9.71 4.21 -12.64
CA PHE A 169 -9.77 3.92 -14.08
C PHE A 169 -8.88 2.75 -14.54
N TYR A 170 -8.17 2.09 -13.63
CA TYR A 170 -7.31 0.93 -13.93
C TYR A 170 -7.50 -0.26 -12.97
N GLY A 171 -8.51 -0.22 -12.08
CA GLY A 171 -8.71 -1.28 -11.09
C GLY A 171 -7.58 -1.41 -10.07
N MET A 172 -6.66 -0.43 -10.01
CA MET A 172 -5.54 -0.40 -9.06
C MET A 172 -5.96 0.09 -7.67
N GLY A 173 -7.22 0.47 -7.51
CA GLY A 173 -7.81 0.87 -6.24
C GLY A 173 -9.17 1.53 -6.42
N ALA A 174 -9.76 1.93 -5.30
CA ALA A 174 -10.99 2.71 -5.29
C ALA A 174 -10.79 3.96 -4.44
N SER A 175 -10.84 5.14 -5.05
CA SER A 175 -10.64 6.40 -4.34
C SER A 175 -11.81 6.67 -3.41
N VAL A 176 -11.52 7.34 -2.30
CA VAL A 176 -12.45 7.54 -1.19
C VAL A 176 -12.53 9.02 -0.87
N ASP A 177 -13.75 9.56 -0.88
CA ASP A 177 -14.06 10.90 -0.41
C ASP A 177 -14.96 10.88 0.81
N LEU A 178 -14.65 11.73 1.80
CA LEU A 178 -15.42 11.84 3.04
C LEU A 178 -16.23 13.14 3.06
N PHE A 179 -17.51 13.03 3.38
CA PHE A 179 -18.44 14.16 3.43
C PHE A 179 -19.14 14.25 4.78
N GLU A 180 -19.33 15.47 5.28
CA GLU A 180 -20.35 15.78 6.27
C GLU A 180 -21.55 16.46 5.62
N VAL A 181 -22.76 16.06 5.99
CA VAL A 181 -23.99 16.67 5.52
C VAL A 181 -24.83 17.09 6.72
N ASP A 182 -25.13 18.39 6.79
CA ASP A 182 -25.99 19.00 7.79
C ASP A 182 -26.98 20.00 7.15
N ALA A 183 -27.62 20.84 7.97
CA ALA A 183 -28.60 21.83 7.50
C ALA A 183 -28.00 22.89 6.56
N ALA A 184 -26.69 23.10 6.56
CA ALA A 184 -25.99 24.00 5.65
C ALA A 184 -25.59 23.31 4.32
N GLY A 185 -25.81 22.00 4.18
CA GLY A 185 -25.51 21.22 3.00
C GLY A 185 -24.25 20.37 3.11
N PRO A 186 -23.80 19.75 2.00
CA PRO A 186 -22.64 18.87 1.98
C PRO A 186 -21.32 19.63 2.05
N ARG A 187 -20.39 19.10 2.85
CA ARG A 187 -19.03 19.59 3.03
C ARG A 187 -18.07 18.42 2.81
N ARG A 188 -17.14 18.53 1.86
CA ARG A 188 -16.11 17.51 1.64
C ARG A 188 -14.96 17.77 2.60
N VAL A 189 -14.71 16.80 3.49
CA VAL A 189 -13.61 16.85 4.45
C VAL A 189 -12.31 16.64 3.69
N ALA A 190 -11.38 17.59 3.82
CA ALA A 190 -10.09 17.53 3.17
C ALA A 190 -9.01 16.98 4.10
N CYS A 191 -9.03 17.38 5.38
CA CYS A 191 -7.94 17.11 6.32
C CYS A 191 -8.43 16.19 7.45
N PRO A 192 -8.40 14.86 7.30
CA PRO A 192 -8.97 13.95 8.30
C PRO A 192 -8.28 14.00 9.66
N SER A 193 -6.99 14.32 9.71
CA SER A 193 -6.17 14.20 10.91
C SER A 193 -6.24 15.42 11.84
N ALA A 194 -6.22 15.15 13.15
CA ALA A 194 -6.08 16.14 14.21
C ALA A 194 -4.72 16.84 14.22
N ARG A 195 -3.71 16.32 13.50
CA ARG A 195 -2.40 16.97 13.35
C ARG A 195 -2.41 17.90 12.14
N THR A 196 -1.91 19.13 12.29
CA THR A 196 -1.84 20.09 11.17
C THR A 196 -0.76 19.74 10.15
N GLY A 197 0.25 18.96 10.54
CA GLY A 197 1.34 18.51 9.67
C GLY A 197 1.01 17.28 8.80
N ASP A 198 -0.11 16.61 9.06
CA ASP A 198 -0.52 15.45 8.26
C ASP A 198 -1.15 15.92 6.95
N ALA A 199 -0.99 15.11 5.90
CA ALA A 199 -1.52 15.42 4.58
C ALA A 199 -3.04 15.58 4.60
N CYS A 200 -3.52 16.49 3.75
CA CYS A 200 -4.92 16.60 3.39
C CYS A 200 -5.11 15.99 2.00
N ALA A 201 -6.35 15.65 1.67
CA ALA A 201 -6.73 15.29 0.32
C ALA A 201 -6.34 16.43 -0.64
N ASP A 202 -5.85 16.08 -1.82
CA ASP A 202 -5.65 17.08 -2.88
C ASP A 202 -7.01 17.67 -3.27
N GLU A 203 -7.06 19.00 -3.44
CA GLU A 203 -8.22 19.60 -4.09
C GLU A 203 -8.31 19.02 -5.51
N PRO A 204 -9.45 18.42 -5.90
CA PRO A 204 -9.56 17.79 -7.20
C PRO A 204 -9.21 18.83 -8.26
N ALA A 205 -8.25 18.53 -9.12
CA ALA A 205 -7.65 19.46 -10.08
C ALA A 205 -8.60 19.88 -11.23
N ILE A 206 -9.91 19.83 -11.02
CA ILE A 206 -10.99 19.75 -12.01
C ILE A 206 -11.06 18.32 -12.55
N GLY A 207 -12.17 17.62 -12.31
CA GLY A 207 -12.40 16.29 -12.88
C GLY A 207 -12.30 16.32 -14.42
N PRO A 208 -11.98 15.19 -15.07
CA PRO A 208 -11.85 15.10 -16.53
C PRO A 208 -13.09 15.60 -17.30
N ASP A 209 -14.26 15.66 -16.64
CA ASP A 209 -15.52 16.14 -17.21
C ASP A 209 -15.85 17.60 -16.89
N GLY A 210 -14.93 18.35 -16.28
CA GLY A 210 -15.16 19.77 -15.96
C GLY A 210 -16.20 19.99 -14.86
N LEU A 211 -16.48 18.97 -14.03
CA LEU A 211 -17.37 19.10 -12.87
C LEU A 211 -16.74 20.03 -11.81
N VAL A 212 -17.23 21.25 -11.92
CA VAL A 212 -17.17 22.50 -11.16
C VAL A 212 -16.65 22.41 -9.72
N ALA A 213 -15.49 23.05 -9.50
CA ALA A 213 -15.16 23.68 -8.24
C ALA A 213 -16.33 24.58 -7.78
N GLY A 214 -16.98 24.27 -6.65
CA GLY A 214 -18.07 25.06 -6.08
C GLY A 214 -19.39 24.32 -5.78
N LEU A 215 -19.47 23.01 -6.03
CA LEU A 215 -20.68 22.20 -5.80
C LEU A 215 -20.84 21.73 -4.35
N TYR A 216 -19.73 21.49 -3.66
CA TYR A 216 -19.67 21.26 -2.23
C TYR A 216 -18.62 22.19 -1.63
N ARG A 217 -18.74 22.49 -0.34
CA ARG A 217 -17.71 23.26 0.36
C ARG A 217 -16.53 22.37 0.67
N TRP A 218 -15.34 22.79 0.21
CA TRP A 218 -14.07 22.21 0.65
C TRP A 218 -13.83 22.57 2.12
N ASP A 219 -13.66 21.57 2.98
CA ASP A 219 -13.55 21.73 4.43
C ASP A 219 -12.21 21.21 4.97
N THR A 220 -11.29 22.14 5.21
CA THR A 220 -9.97 21.89 5.81
C THR A 220 -9.96 21.99 7.33
N GLU A 221 -11.08 22.44 7.91
CA GLU A 221 -11.21 22.71 9.34
C GLU A 221 -11.83 21.53 10.09
N THR A 222 -12.72 20.77 9.44
CA THR A 222 -13.25 19.52 10.00
C THR A 222 -12.19 18.42 9.96
N PHE A 223 -11.98 17.75 11.09
CA PHE A 223 -11.09 16.61 11.27
C PHE A 223 -11.69 15.63 12.29
N TYR A 224 -11.07 14.46 12.43
CA TYR A 224 -11.50 13.41 13.34
C TYR A 224 -10.31 12.87 14.13
N ASP A 225 -10.42 12.86 15.46
CA ASP A 225 -9.42 12.26 16.32
C ASP A 225 -9.21 10.77 15.93
N THR A 226 -10.29 10.05 15.60
CA THR A 226 -10.26 8.64 15.18
C THR A 226 -9.64 8.37 13.80
N LEU A 227 -9.31 9.40 13.02
CA LEU A 227 -8.60 9.28 11.74
C LEU A 227 -7.16 9.81 11.82
N THR A 228 -6.69 10.14 13.02
CA THR A 228 -5.30 10.51 13.26
C THR A 228 -4.48 9.24 13.45
N LEU A 229 -3.60 8.93 12.50
CA LEU A 229 -2.76 7.74 12.58
C LEU A 229 -1.62 7.95 13.60
N PRO A 230 -1.33 6.98 14.49
CA PRO A 230 -0.12 7.01 15.30
C PRO A 230 1.11 6.89 14.41
N ARG A 231 2.23 7.53 14.77
CA ARG A 231 3.48 7.44 14.00
C ARG A 231 4.14 6.08 14.10
N GLU A 232 4.02 5.44 15.26
CA GLU A 232 4.57 4.12 15.54
C GLU A 232 3.50 3.20 16.12
N VAL A 233 3.50 1.94 15.69
CA VAL A 233 2.66 0.89 16.24
C VAL A 233 3.51 -0.35 16.52
N ASP A 234 3.73 -0.62 17.80
CA ASP A 234 4.38 -1.85 18.24
C ASP A 234 3.45 -3.06 18.05
N LEU A 235 3.88 -4.08 17.33
CA LEU A 235 3.16 -5.35 17.17
C LEU A 235 3.66 -6.45 18.11
N GLY A 236 4.62 -6.13 18.98
CA GLY A 236 5.30 -7.05 19.87
C GLY A 236 6.55 -7.65 19.24
N GLY A 237 7.39 -8.28 20.08
CA GLY A 237 8.63 -8.91 19.64
C GLY A 237 9.61 -7.92 19.00
N ASP A 238 9.59 -6.65 19.43
CA ASP A 238 10.31 -5.49 18.88
C ASP A 238 9.88 -5.08 17.46
N PHE A 239 8.70 -5.50 16.99
CA PHE A 239 8.25 -5.28 15.61
C PHE A 239 7.41 -4.01 15.56
N VAL A 240 8.08 -2.88 15.35
CA VAL A 240 7.44 -1.57 15.31
C VAL A 240 7.18 -1.19 13.85
N LEU A 241 5.91 -1.03 13.50
CA LEU A 241 5.51 -0.37 12.27
C LEU A 241 5.59 1.13 12.46
N THR A 242 5.86 1.87 11.39
CA THR A 242 5.65 3.32 11.38
C THR A 242 4.58 3.70 10.36
N THR A 243 4.16 4.97 10.33
CA THR A 243 3.23 5.49 9.30
C THR A 243 3.78 6.76 8.63
N THR A 244 5.05 7.08 8.91
CA THR A 244 5.61 8.39 8.62
C THR A 244 5.88 8.53 7.12
N ARG A 245 6.42 7.50 6.49
CA ARG A 245 6.73 7.51 5.06
C ARG A 245 5.48 7.41 4.21
N THR A 246 4.49 6.63 4.66
CA THR A 246 3.17 6.58 4.05
C THR A 246 2.55 7.97 4.04
N GLN A 247 2.51 8.67 5.18
CA GLN A 247 1.93 10.02 5.26
C GLN A 247 2.68 11.08 4.47
N GLN A 248 3.98 10.89 4.25
CA GLN A 248 4.84 11.81 3.48
C GLN A 248 4.90 11.47 1.98
N SER A 249 4.32 10.35 1.57
CA SER A 249 4.31 9.91 0.17
C SER A 249 3.55 10.92 -0.69
N SER A 250 4.06 11.22 -1.88
CA SER A 250 3.36 12.06 -2.86
C SER A 250 2.04 11.46 -3.33
N TYR A 251 1.82 10.17 -3.08
CA TYR A 251 0.57 9.50 -3.41
C TYR A 251 -0.46 9.60 -2.29
N PHE A 252 -0.03 9.78 -1.04
CA PHE A 252 -0.93 9.77 0.11
C PHE A 252 -2.02 10.85 0.06
N PRO A 253 -1.80 12.08 -0.48
CA PRO A 253 -2.88 13.03 -0.72
C PRO A 253 -4.05 12.50 -1.56
N TYR A 254 -3.84 11.49 -2.42
CA TYR A 254 -4.93 10.84 -3.18
C TYR A 254 -5.67 9.75 -2.38
N TRP A 255 -5.08 9.32 -1.26
CA TRP A 255 -5.50 8.16 -0.48
C TRP A 255 -5.56 8.44 1.03
N VAL A 256 -5.78 9.71 1.43
CA VAL A 256 -5.79 10.08 2.87
C VAL A 256 -6.91 9.39 3.66
N PHE A 257 -7.95 8.92 2.96
CA PHE A 257 -9.06 8.12 3.52
C PHE A 257 -8.90 6.62 3.27
N GLY A 258 -7.75 6.19 2.76
CA GLY A 258 -7.48 4.82 2.33
C GLY A 258 -8.17 4.46 1.02
N ASP A 259 -8.01 3.20 0.65
CA ASP A 259 -8.65 2.58 -0.49
C ASP A 259 -10.00 1.97 -0.10
N GLY A 260 -11.00 2.23 -0.93
CA GLY A 260 -12.40 1.83 -0.76
C GLY A 260 -12.78 0.50 -1.37
N GLY A 261 -11.84 -0.27 -1.90
CA GLY A 261 -12.10 -1.55 -2.56
C GLY A 261 -12.86 -2.53 -1.67
N THR A 262 -12.53 -2.54 -0.37
CA THR A 262 -13.24 -3.34 0.65
C THR A 262 -14.71 -2.95 0.85
N LEU A 263 -15.11 -1.73 0.48
CA LEU A 263 -16.50 -1.27 0.55
C LEU A 263 -17.33 -1.64 -0.67
N VAL A 264 -16.68 -1.83 -1.82
CA VAL A 264 -17.33 -2.13 -3.10
C VAL A 264 -17.06 -3.56 -3.57
N ASP A 265 -16.74 -4.45 -2.62
CA ASP A 265 -16.45 -5.87 -2.85
C ASP A 265 -15.35 -6.11 -3.91
N ALA A 266 -14.38 -5.19 -4.02
CA ALA A 266 -13.19 -5.44 -4.82
C ALA A 266 -12.31 -6.47 -4.09
N GLU A 267 -11.82 -7.47 -4.82
CA GLU A 267 -10.98 -8.54 -4.28
C GLU A 267 -9.68 -7.95 -3.69
N ARG A 268 -9.58 -7.86 -2.36
CA ARG A 268 -8.39 -7.35 -1.63
C ARG A 268 -7.63 -8.42 -0.84
N GLY A 269 -7.96 -9.69 -1.08
CA GLY A 269 -7.45 -10.82 -0.31
C GLY A 269 -8.05 -10.90 1.10
N ASP A 270 -7.52 -11.80 1.92
CA ASP A 270 -7.95 -11.98 3.31
C ASP A 270 -7.27 -10.95 4.22
N GLN A 271 -7.98 -10.46 5.25
CA GLN A 271 -7.42 -9.55 6.24
C GLN A 271 -7.26 -10.23 7.60
N ARG A 272 -6.03 -10.22 8.12
CA ARG A 272 -5.70 -10.69 9.48
C ARG A 272 -5.47 -9.48 10.38
N VAL A 273 -6.36 -9.25 11.34
CA VAL A 273 -6.18 -8.21 12.36
C VAL A 273 -5.01 -8.56 13.28
N LEU A 274 -3.99 -7.71 13.31
CA LEU A 274 -2.79 -7.88 14.15
C LEU A 274 -2.93 -7.13 15.46
N ARG A 275 -3.44 -5.89 15.40
CA ARG A 275 -3.62 -5.03 16.57
C ARG A 275 -4.80 -4.08 16.37
N ARG A 276 -5.66 -3.96 17.39
CA ARG A 276 -6.71 -2.93 17.43
C ARG A 276 -6.18 -1.69 18.16
N LEU A 277 -6.52 -0.52 17.63
CA LEU A 277 -6.12 0.79 18.12
C LEU A 277 -7.38 1.65 18.30
N GLY A 278 -8.35 1.16 19.07
CA GLY A 278 -9.71 1.71 19.09
C GLY A 278 -10.46 1.39 17.79
N PRO A 279 -11.00 2.39 17.07
CA PRO A 279 -11.72 2.17 15.82
C PRO A 279 -10.80 1.96 14.61
N LEU A 280 -9.49 2.15 14.76
CA LEU A 280 -8.49 1.73 13.79
C LEU A 280 -7.99 0.31 14.09
N ALA A 281 -7.49 -0.37 13.07
CA ALA A 281 -6.79 -1.64 13.24
C ALA A 281 -5.60 -1.74 12.31
N VAL A 282 -4.47 -2.24 12.82
CA VAL A 282 -3.40 -2.75 11.97
C VAL A 282 -3.79 -4.14 11.50
N VAL A 283 -3.75 -4.33 10.19
CA VAL A 283 -4.03 -5.60 9.52
C VAL A 283 -2.84 -6.03 8.69
N ALA A 284 -2.66 -7.35 8.55
CA ALA A 284 -1.96 -7.93 7.42
C ALA A 284 -3.01 -8.29 6.37
N GLU A 285 -2.91 -7.69 5.18
CA GLU A 285 -3.68 -8.12 4.01
C GLU A 285 -2.90 -9.24 3.33
N THR A 286 -3.55 -10.36 3.04
CA THR A 286 -2.90 -11.56 2.49
C THR A 286 -3.56 -12.01 1.21
N SER A 287 -2.76 -12.41 0.23
CA SER A 287 -3.22 -13.02 -1.03
C SER A 287 -2.49 -14.35 -1.30
N PRO A 288 -3.12 -15.29 -2.01
CA PRO A 288 -2.44 -16.46 -2.52
C PRO A 288 -1.21 -16.06 -3.36
N SER A 289 -0.15 -16.85 -3.27
CA SER A 289 1.01 -16.71 -4.16
C SER A 289 1.00 -17.77 -5.24
N GLU A 290 1.48 -17.41 -6.43
CA GLU A 290 1.76 -18.34 -7.52
C GLU A 290 3.00 -19.21 -7.26
N VAL A 291 3.88 -18.79 -6.33
CA VAL A 291 5.04 -19.59 -5.89
C VAL A 291 4.61 -20.51 -4.75
N PRO A 292 4.67 -21.85 -4.93
CA PRO A 292 4.19 -22.79 -3.92
C PRO A 292 4.89 -22.62 -2.56
N GLY A 293 4.09 -22.61 -1.49
CA GLY A 293 4.57 -22.46 -0.12
C GLY A 293 4.65 -21.02 0.39
N LEU A 294 4.35 -20.04 -0.48
CA LEU A 294 4.28 -18.62 -0.16
C LEU A 294 2.84 -18.11 -0.01
N THR A 295 2.68 -17.04 0.76
CA THR A 295 1.46 -16.24 0.86
C THR A 295 1.87 -14.77 0.86
N ASN A 296 1.42 -14.00 -0.12
CA ASN A 296 1.80 -12.59 -0.25
C ASN A 296 1.10 -11.77 0.83
N LEU A 297 1.75 -10.71 1.31
CA LEU A 297 1.16 -9.84 2.31
C LEU A 297 1.66 -8.40 2.26
N ASP A 298 0.78 -7.50 2.72
CA ASP A 298 1.09 -6.13 3.11
C ASP A 298 0.60 -5.84 4.52
N TYR A 299 1.17 -4.80 5.12
CA TYR A 299 0.61 -4.17 6.30
C TYR A 299 -0.25 -2.97 5.90
N ALA A 300 -1.41 -2.85 6.51
CA ALA A 300 -2.30 -1.73 6.30
C ALA A 300 -2.95 -1.30 7.63
N ILE A 301 -3.50 -0.09 7.63
CA ILE A 301 -4.37 0.40 8.69
C ILE A 301 -5.80 0.45 8.14
N THR A 302 -6.71 -0.30 8.76
CA THR A 302 -8.14 -0.21 8.47
C THR A 302 -8.74 0.97 9.22
N THR A 303 -9.51 1.80 8.51
CA THR A 303 -10.23 2.95 9.07
C THR A 303 -11.52 2.50 9.79
N PRO A 304 -12.18 3.38 10.58
CA PRO A 304 -13.42 3.04 11.27
C PRO A 304 -14.57 2.65 10.34
N PHE A 305 -14.48 3.07 9.09
CA PHE A 305 -15.47 2.80 8.05
C PHE A 305 -14.99 1.76 7.03
N GLY A 306 -13.93 1.00 7.32
CA GLY A 306 -13.57 -0.22 6.60
C GLY A 306 -12.64 -0.04 5.40
N THR A 307 -12.24 1.19 5.05
CA THR A 307 -11.21 1.43 4.02
C THR A 307 -9.82 1.11 4.56
N THR A 308 -8.84 1.00 3.66
CA THR A 308 -7.51 0.50 4.00
C THR A 308 -6.42 1.47 3.57
N ILE A 309 -5.57 1.88 4.50
CA ILE A 309 -4.38 2.67 4.22
C ILE A 309 -3.20 1.70 4.22
N THR A 310 -2.79 1.24 3.04
CA THR A 310 -1.63 0.37 2.87
C THR A 310 -0.36 1.14 3.26
N LEU A 311 0.45 0.54 4.14
CA LEU A 311 1.72 1.12 4.54
C LEU A 311 2.74 0.93 3.42
N THR A 312 3.58 1.93 3.20
CA THR A 312 4.72 1.78 2.30
C THR A 312 5.75 0.83 2.90
N GLU A 313 6.55 0.24 2.04
CA GLU A 313 7.70 -0.61 2.38
C GLU A 313 8.60 0.01 3.48
N HIS A 314 8.81 1.32 3.46
CA HIS A 314 9.72 2.02 4.38
C HIS A 314 9.14 2.14 5.79
N ASP A 315 7.83 1.93 5.93
CA ASP A 315 7.13 1.96 7.20
C ASP A 315 7.09 0.58 7.88
N VAL A 316 7.58 -0.47 7.21
CA VAL A 316 7.61 -1.84 7.73
C VAL A 316 9.05 -2.32 7.93
N PRO A 317 9.40 -2.92 9.08
CA PRO A 317 10.73 -3.50 9.30
C PRO A 317 11.14 -4.44 8.18
N GLY A 318 12.31 -4.19 7.60
CA GLY A 318 12.85 -4.97 6.48
C GLY A 318 12.28 -4.62 5.11
N GLY A 319 11.39 -3.63 4.99
CA GLY A 319 10.88 -3.19 3.69
C GLY A 319 11.79 -2.18 2.97
N ASP A 320 12.54 -1.37 3.71
CA ASP A 320 13.61 -0.52 3.16
C ASP A 320 14.90 -1.33 3.00
N PHE A 321 15.18 -1.80 1.78
CA PHE A 321 16.33 -2.64 1.50
C PHE A 321 17.66 -1.90 1.72
N ASP A 322 17.70 -0.61 1.37
CA ASP A 322 18.89 0.23 1.51
C ASP A 322 19.21 0.54 2.98
N ALA A 323 18.21 0.45 3.87
CA ALA A 323 18.40 0.59 5.31
C ALA A 323 18.96 -0.69 5.99
N ILE A 324 19.05 -1.81 5.28
CA ILE A 324 19.63 -3.06 5.82
C ILE A 324 21.15 -2.89 6.00
N ARG A 325 21.63 -3.17 7.21
CA ARG A 325 23.04 -3.19 7.55
C ARG A 325 23.62 -4.56 7.23
N TRP A 326 24.18 -4.68 6.03
CA TRP A 326 24.81 -5.90 5.53
C TRP A 326 26.14 -6.21 6.23
N GLN A 327 26.40 -7.50 6.46
CA GLN A 327 27.69 -7.99 6.93
C GLN A 327 28.71 -7.97 5.78
N PRO A 328 30.01 -7.85 6.08
CA PRO A 328 31.05 -7.94 5.06
C PRO A 328 30.96 -9.22 4.22
N GLY A 329 30.94 -9.07 2.89
CA GLY A 329 30.78 -10.17 1.93
C GLY A 329 29.33 -10.48 1.54
N PHE A 330 28.37 -9.71 2.05
CA PHE A 330 26.95 -9.79 1.69
C PHE A 330 26.43 -8.49 1.07
N GLU A 331 27.30 -7.53 0.78
CA GLU A 331 26.91 -6.27 0.19
C GLU A 331 26.20 -6.51 -1.15
N PRO A 332 24.97 -5.99 -1.32
CA PRO A 332 24.24 -6.17 -2.57
C PRO A 332 24.92 -5.40 -3.70
N THR A 333 24.90 -5.97 -4.90
CA THR A 333 25.27 -5.23 -6.11
C THR A 333 24.31 -4.04 -6.27
N PRO A 334 24.81 -2.80 -6.40
CA PRO A 334 23.96 -1.64 -6.61
C PRO A 334 23.04 -1.81 -7.83
N SER A 335 21.86 -1.19 -7.79
CA SER A 335 21.06 -1.07 -9.01
C SER A 335 21.72 -0.08 -9.97
N ASP A 336 21.67 -0.37 -11.28
CA ASP A 336 22.22 0.51 -12.31
C ASP A 336 21.34 1.76 -12.50
N ASP A 337 20.07 1.69 -12.09
CA ASP A 337 19.07 2.74 -12.29
C ASP A 337 19.12 3.86 -11.23
N GLY A 338 19.93 3.68 -10.17
CA GLY A 338 20.13 4.66 -9.11
C GLY A 338 18.90 4.98 -8.26
N GLY A 339 17.77 4.28 -8.48
CA GLY A 339 16.58 4.37 -7.63
C GLY A 339 16.77 3.64 -6.29
N PRO A 340 16.02 4.03 -5.24
CA PRO A 340 16.04 3.33 -3.98
C PRO A 340 15.55 1.89 -4.18
N LEU A 341 16.21 0.94 -3.53
CA LEU A 341 15.78 -0.45 -3.54
C LEU A 341 14.80 -0.66 -2.39
N VAL A 342 13.67 -1.26 -2.72
CA VAL A 342 12.59 -1.53 -1.78
C VAL A 342 12.21 -2.99 -1.82
N ALA A 343 11.58 -3.48 -0.76
CA ALA A 343 11.01 -4.82 -0.72
C ALA A 343 9.82 -4.94 -1.68
N ALA A 344 9.79 -6.05 -2.40
CA ALA A 344 8.64 -6.53 -3.12
C ALA A 344 8.36 -7.98 -2.72
N SER A 345 7.10 -8.38 -2.79
CA SER A 345 6.70 -9.76 -2.53
C SER A 345 7.31 -10.69 -3.58
N PRO A 346 8.12 -11.70 -3.20
CA PRO A 346 8.70 -12.64 -4.16
C PRO A 346 7.67 -13.50 -4.87
N GLY A 347 6.48 -13.65 -4.27
CA GLY A 347 5.37 -14.43 -4.79
C GLY A 347 4.32 -13.63 -5.54
N GLU A 348 4.56 -12.34 -5.81
CA GLU A 348 3.67 -11.46 -6.57
C GLU A 348 4.40 -10.69 -7.68
N GLY A 349 3.63 -10.19 -8.63
CA GLY A 349 4.15 -9.45 -9.74
C GLY A 349 4.33 -7.95 -9.47
N ALA A 350 5.32 -7.32 -10.09
CA ALA A 350 5.70 -5.92 -9.91
C ALA A 350 4.56 -4.89 -10.02
N CYS A 351 3.52 -5.17 -10.80
CA CYS A 351 2.37 -4.28 -10.96
C CYS A 351 1.42 -4.27 -9.74
N PHE A 352 1.53 -5.27 -8.87
CA PHE A 352 0.65 -5.49 -7.73
C PHE A 352 1.53 -5.49 -6.47
N GLY A 353 1.56 -4.33 -5.83
CA GLY A 353 2.59 -3.91 -4.88
C GLY A 353 2.51 -4.52 -3.48
N ARG A 354 2.41 -5.85 -3.37
CA ARG A 354 2.64 -6.50 -2.06
C ARG A 354 4.11 -6.41 -1.68
N THR A 355 4.38 -6.22 -0.39
CA THR A 355 5.72 -5.95 0.13
C THR A 355 6.47 -7.22 0.47
N PHE A 356 5.79 -8.24 1.00
CA PHE A 356 6.41 -9.47 1.50
C PHE A 356 5.65 -10.73 1.07
N SER A 357 6.32 -11.88 1.17
CA SER A 357 5.63 -13.17 1.22
C SER A 357 5.96 -13.91 2.51
N GLN A 358 4.97 -14.51 3.17
CA GLN A 358 5.18 -15.45 4.26
C GLN A 358 5.52 -16.83 3.72
N GLU A 359 6.62 -17.43 4.18
CA GLU A 359 7.05 -18.78 3.83
C GLU A 359 6.58 -19.79 4.89
N THR A 360 5.79 -20.79 4.48
CA THR A 360 5.27 -21.83 5.39
C THR A 360 6.21 -23.01 5.57
N THR A 361 7.15 -23.21 4.65
CA THR A 361 8.07 -24.37 4.61
C THR A 361 9.52 -24.00 4.94
N HIS A 362 9.72 -22.94 5.72
CA HIS A 362 11.06 -22.40 5.98
C HIS A 362 11.99 -23.41 6.67
N VAL A 363 13.17 -23.64 6.10
CA VAL A 363 14.21 -24.51 6.66
C VAL A 363 15.44 -23.67 7.03
N ALA A 364 15.57 -23.31 8.30
CA ALA A 364 16.60 -22.37 8.77
C ALA A 364 18.05 -22.72 8.34
N ALA A 365 18.39 -24.01 8.21
CA ALA A 365 19.72 -24.45 7.76
C ALA A 365 20.03 -24.13 6.28
N GLN A 366 19.01 -23.77 5.49
CA GLN A 366 19.13 -23.35 4.09
C GLN A 366 19.24 -21.83 3.92
N TRP A 367 19.40 -21.12 5.03
CA TRP A 367 19.55 -19.68 5.09
C TRP A 367 20.78 -19.33 5.94
N ARG A 368 21.48 -18.27 5.52
CA ARG A 368 22.67 -17.76 6.19
C ARG A 368 22.43 -16.32 6.61
N ARG A 369 22.84 -15.98 7.83
CA ARG A 369 22.73 -14.61 8.34
C ARG A 369 23.59 -13.69 7.49
N ALA A 370 23.00 -12.59 7.02
CA ALA A 370 23.59 -11.68 6.05
C ALA A 370 23.65 -10.24 6.53
N GLY A 371 22.80 -9.86 7.49
CA GLY A 371 22.72 -8.49 7.95
C GLY A 371 21.73 -8.32 9.09
N GLU A 372 21.35 -7.06 9.32
CA GLU A 372 20.29 -6.68 10.24
C GLU A 372 19.48 -5.52 9.67
N THR A 373 18.18 -5.46 9.94
CA THR A 373 17.36 -4.29 9.62
C THR A 373 17.82 -3.06 10.44
N ALA A 374 17.27 -1.89 10.12
CA ALA A 374 17.54 -0.66 10.88
C ALA A 374 17.20 -0.82 12.37
N GLU A 375 16.16 -1.59 12.68
CA GLU A 375 15.68 -1.91 14.02
C GLU A 375 16.48 -3.05 14.69
N GLY A 376 17.44 -3.65 13.99
CA GLY A 376 18.32 -4.68 14.53
C GLY A 376 17.83 -6.12 14.34
N ARG A 377 16.80 -6.35 13.52
CA ARG A 377 16.32 -7.73 13.23
C ARG A 377 17.32 -8.47 12.34
N PRO A 378 17.71 -9.71 12.67
CA PRO A 378 18.56 -10.50 11.79
C PRO A 378 17.93 -10.69 10.40
N VAL A 379 18.70 -10.36 9.37
CA VAL A 379 18.37 -10.61 7.96
C VAL A 379 19.20 -11.80 7.47
N PHE A 380 18.55 -12.67 6.71
CA PHE A 380 19.13 -13.88 6.16
C PHE A 380 19.00 -13.90 4.63
N VAL A 381 19.91 -14.58 3.96
CA VAL A 381 19.85 -14.84 2.52
C VAL A 381 20.01 -16.34 2.28
N PRO A 382 19.65 -16.87 1.11
CA PRO A 382 19.87 -18.28 0.80
C PRO A 382 21.35 -18.68 0.95
N VAL A 383 21.59 -19.95 1.28
CA VAL A 383 22.94 -20.54 1.30
C VAL A 383 23.60 -20.49 -0.08
N GLU A 384 24.93 -20.66 -0.12
CA GLU A 384 25.66 -20.78 -1.37
C GLU A 384 25.12 -21.94 -2.22
N GLY A 385 24.93 -21.71 -3.52
CA GLY A 385 24.25 -22.64 -4.43
C GLY A 385 22.72 -22.60 -4.37
N GLY A 386 22.15 -21.82 -3.45
CA GLY A 386 20.71 -21.60 -3.30
C GLY A 386 19.99 -22.73 -2.58
N ASN A 387 18.69 -22.52 -2.38
CA ASN A 387 17.75 -23.50 -1.89
C ASN A 387 16.55 -23.61 -2.83
N ALA A 388 15.66 -24.59 -2.60
CA ALA A 388 14.51 -24.83 -3.46
C ALA A 388 13.60 -23.59 -3.59
N MET A 389 13.41 -22.84 -2.50
CA MET A 389 12.60 -21.62 -2.51
C MET A 389 13.22 -20.53 -3.37
N SER A 390 14.52 -20.27 -3.23
CA SER A 390 15.22 -19.25 -4.05
C SER A 390 15.21 -19.56 -5.55
N GLN A 391 15.29 -20.85 -5.90
CA GLN A 391 15.22 -21.31 -7.29
C GLN A 391 13.80 -21.16 -7.85
N ALA A 392 12.78 -21.50 -7.04
CA ALA A 392 11.37 -21.35 -7.42
C ALA A 392 10.99 -19.88 -7.63
N VAL A 393 11.36 -19.00 -6.70
CA VAL A 393 11.11 -17.55 -6.82
C VAL A 393 11.75 -16.99 -8.09
N ARG A 394 13.04 -17.25 -8.31
CA ARG A 394 13.75 -16.73 -9.49
C ARG A 394 13.15 -17.27 -10.79
N ALA A 395 12.88 -18.58 -10.86
CA ALA A 395 12.29 -19.20 -12.05
C ALA A 395 10.92 -18.60 -12.38
N TRP A 396 10.09 -18.37 -11.36
CA TRP A 396 8.78 -17.75 -11.54
C TRP A 396 8.88 -16.28 -11.98
N GLN A 397 9.76 -15.49 -11.38
CA GLN A 397 9.99 -14.08 -11.76
C GLN A 397 10.51 -13.96 -13.21
N GLU A 398 11.36 -14.90 -13.64
CA GLU A 398 11.73 -15.02 -15.05
C GLU A 398 10.52 -15.37 -15.92
N GLU A 399 9.79 -16.43 -15.59
CA GLU A 399 8.63 -16.92 -16.35
C GLU A 399 7.58 -15.83 -16.61
N ILE A 400 7.26 -15.02 -15.60
CA ILE A 400 6.24 -13.97 -15.71
C ILE A 400 6.79 -12.65 -16.29
N SER A 401 8.09 -12.58 -16.61
CA SER A 401 8.66 -11.39 -17.26
C SER A 401 8.20 -11.32 -18.70
N TRP A 402 7.71 -10.16 -19.12
CA TRP A 402 7.29 -9.92 -20.50
C TRP A 402 7.45 -8.46 -20.94
N THR A 403 7.67 -8.26 -22.23
CA THR A 403 7.73 -6.94 -22.87
C THR A 403 7.18 -6.97 -24.28
N VAL A 404 6.97 -5.79 -24.89
CA VAL A 404 6.61 -5.69 -26.30
C VAL A 404 7.86 -5.87 -27.15
N GLY A 405 7.77 -6.68 -28.21
CA GLY A 405 8.86 -6.85 -29.16
C GLY A 405 9.34 -5.53 -29.78
N ALA A 406 10.55 -5.54 -30.34
CA ALA A 406 11.10 -4.38 -31.04
C ALA A 406 10.15 -3.89 -32.15
N GLU A 407 10.21 -2.60 -32.49
CA GLU A 407 9.35 -2.00 -33.51
C GLU A 407 9.40 -2.79 -34.83
N GLY A 408 8.26 -3.38 -35.23
CA GLY A 408 8.14 -4.24 -36.41
C GLY A 408 8.25 -5.74 -36.17
N ALA A 409 8.52 -6.18 -34.94
CA ALA A 409 8.33 -7.56 -34.51
C ALA A 409 6.90 -7.72 -33.97
N ASP A 410 6.12 -8.59 -34.59
CA ASP A 410 4.79 -8.94 -34.07
C ASP A 410 4.96 -9.88 -32.87
N GLY A 411 4.59 -9.43 -31.66
CA GLY A 411 4.46 -10.31 -30.49
C GLY A 411 4.97 -9.76 -29.16
N LEU A 412 4.66 -10.50 -28.10
CA LEU A 412 5.26 -10.35 -26.77
C LEU A 412 6.58 -11.12 -26.74
N VAL A 413 7.54 -10.59 -25.98
CA VAL A 413 8.79 -11.28 -25.64
C VAL A 413 8.72 -11.61 -24.15
N GLU A 414 9.09 -12.82 -23.76
CA GLU A 414 8.92 -13.35 -22.40
C GLU A 414 10.27 -13.79 -21.80
N GLY A 415 10.30 -14.04 -20.49
CA GLY A 415 11.46 -14.65 -19.85
C GLY A 415 12.68 -13.74 -19.78
N ALA A 416 13.87 -14.35 -19.90
CA ALA A 416 15.13 -13.63 -20.02
C ALA A 416 15.17 -12.68 -21.22
N GLU A 417 14.52 -13.01 -22.34
CA GLU A 417 14.49 -12.16 -23.53
C GLU A 417 13.69 -10.88 -23.29
N ALA A 418 12.76 -10.89 -22.33
CA ALA A 418 12.02 -9.70 -21.90
C ALA A 418 12.87 -8.70 -21.11
N GLY A 419 14.13 -9.04 -20.83
CA GLY A 419 15.05 -8.20 -20.06
C GLY A 419 15.05 -8.53 -18.56
N TYR A 420 14.61 -9.72 -18.16
CA TYR A 420 14.72 -10.14 -16.76
C TYR A 420 16.18 -10.08 -16.28
N ARG A 421 16.42 -9.38 -15.17
CA ARG A 421 17.78 -9.03 -14.73
C ARG A 421 18.61 -10.22 -14.26
N TYR A 422 17.96 -11.27 -13.75
CA TYR A 422 18.63 -12.41 -13.11
C TYR A 422 18.29 -13.76 -13.79
N PRO A 423 18.69 -13.97 -15.05
CA PRO A 423 18.34 -15.17 -15.81
C PRO A 423 19.06 -16.45 -15.32
N THR A 424 19.88 -16.36 -14.27
CA THR A 424 20.58 -17.51 -13.69
C THR A 424 20.51 -17.47 -12.16
N ASP A 425 20.43 -18.64 -11.53
CA ASP A 425 20.46 -18.77 -10.07
C ASP A 425 21.74 -18.15 -9.48
N ALA A 426 22.89 -18.34 -10.14
CA ALA A 426 24.16 -17.79 -9.67
C ALA A 426 24.14 -16.26 -9.61
N GLY A 427 23.58 -15.59 -10.61
CA GLY A 427 23.44 -14.12 -10.61
C GLY A 427 22.45 -13.63 -9.55
N PHE A 428 21.30 -14.32 -9.42
CA PHE A 428 20.28 -14.01 -8.43
C PHE A 428 20.81 -14.12 -6.99
N LEU A 429 21.54 -15.19 -6.69
CA LEU A 429 22.14 -15.45 -5.39
C LEU A 429 23.30 -14.49 -5.09
N ALA A 430 24.15 -14.19 -6.08
CA ALA A 430 25.25 -13.24 -5.91
C ALA A 430 24.77 -11.82 -5.61
N ALA A 431 23.60 -11.44 -6.13
CA ALA A 431 22.98 -10.14 -5.85
C ALA A 431 22.29 -10.05 -4.48
N ASN A 432 22.20 -11.17 -3.74
CA ASN A 432 21.36 -11.31 -2.55
C ASN A 432 19.93 -10.80 -2.80
N ALA A 433 19.37 -11.18 -3.96
CA ALA A 433 18.10 -10.64 -4.42
C ALA A 433 16.90 -11.02 -3.56
N LEU A 434 16.92 -12.22 -3.01
CA LEU A 434 15.96 -12.73 -2.04
C LEU A 434 16.57 -12.71 -0.65
N TYR A 435 15.83 -12.18 0.31
CA TYR A 435 16.21 -12.16 1.72
C TYR A 435 15.03 -12.52 2.61
N ALA A 436 15.33 -12.93 3.84
CA ALA A 436 14.38 -13.40 4.81
C ALA A 436 14.62 -12.77 6.19
N PHE A 437 13.55 -12.60 6.95
CA PHE A 437 13.58 -12.15 8.34
C PHE A 437 12.33 -12.63 9.10
N GLN A 438 12.33 -12.48 10.42
CA GLN A 438 11.20 -12.89 11.25
C GLN A 438 10.20 -11.76 11.47
N GLY A 439 8.93 -12.08 11.21
CA GLY A 439 7.77 -11.25 11.49
C GLY A 439 7.42 -11.16 12.98
N PRO A 440 6.35 -10.42 13.32
CA PRO A 440 5.97 -10.13 14.71
C PRO A 440 5.59 -11.38 15.52
N ALA A 441 5.05 -12.43 14.88
CA ALA A 441 4.71 -13.69 15.53
C ALA A 441 5.79 -14.78 15.31
N GLY A 442 6.96 -14.40 14.81
CA GLY A 442 8.07 -15.32 14.51
C GLY A 442 7.91 -16.09 13.20
N GLU A 443 6.90 -15.74 12.38
CA GLU A 443 6.77 -16.24 11.02
C GLU A 443 7.93 -15.77 10.13
N TRP A 444 8.27 -16.54 9.11
CA TRP A 444 9.33 -16.19 8.18
C TRP A 444 8.76 -15.39 7.01
N PHE A 445 9.19 -14.14 6.89
CA PHE A 445 8.93 -13.32 5.73
C PHE A 445 10.09 -13.39 4.76
N LEU A 446 9.74 -13.44 3.49
CA LEU A 446 10.62 -13.30 2.35
C LEU A 446 10.32 -11.98 1.66
N ALA A 447 11.38 -11.32 1.20
CA ALA A 447 11.33 -10.11 0.42
C ALA A 447 12.29 -10.22 -0.76
N LEU A 448 11.87 -9.66 -1.88
CA LEU A 448 12.64 -9.53 -3.09
C LEU A 448 13.10 -8.08 -3.23
N ARG A 449 14.30 -7.85 -3.76
CA ARG A 449 14.67 -6.50 -4.20
C ARG A 449 13.75 -6.06 -5.34
N SER A 450 13.35 -4.80 -5.33
CA SER A 450 12.50 -4.22 -6.37
C SER A 450 13.09 -4.28 -7.78
N ASP A 451 14.40 -4.42 -7.95
CA ASP A 451 15.05 -4.62 -9.26
C ASP A 451 15.20 -6.09 -9.67
N ALA A 452 14.77 -7.01 -8.81
CA ALA A 452 14.76 -8.45 -9.05
C ALA A 452 13.36 -9.03 -9.30
N VAL A 453 12.33 -8.20 -9.18
CA VAL A 453 10.98 -8.49 -9.70
C VAL A 453 11.04 -8.63 -11.22
N GLN A 454 10.01 -9.22 -11.80
CA GLN A 454 9.93 -9.45 -13.23
C GLN A 454 10.06 -8.15 -14.04
N ALA A 455 10.45 -8.28 -15.31
CA ALA A 455 10.36 -7.18 -16.26
C ALA A 455 8.93 -7.11 -16.82
N VAL A 456 8.22 -5.98 -16.67
CA VAL A 456 6.89 -5.75 -17.27
C VAL A 456 6.85 -4.40 -17.97
N TRP A 457 6.59 -4.39 -19.29
CA TRP A 457 6.60 -3.18 -20.12
C TRP A 457 5.72 -2.02 -19.58
N GLU A 458 4.61 -2.35 -18.92
CA GLU A 458 3.60 -1.36 -18.48
C GLU A 458 3.80 -0.87 -17.05
N CYS A 459 4.68 -1.51 -16.27
CA CYS A 459 4.85 -1.25 -14.83
C CYS A 459 6.18 -0.57 -14.46
N VAL A 460 6.95 -0.12 -15.47
CA VAL A 460 8.21 0.64 -15.33
C VAL A 460 8.05 2.08 -15.77
#